data_AF-A0A7W8J497-F1
#
_entry.id   AF-A0A7W8J497-F1
#
_cell.length_a   1.000
_cell.length_b   1.000
_cell.length_c   1.000
_cell.angle_alpha   90.00
_cell.angle_beta   90.00
_cell.angle_gamma   90.00
#
_symmetry.space_group_name_H-M   'P 1'
#
loop_
_entity.id
_entity.type
_entity.pdbx_description
1 polymer ?
#
loop_
_entity_poly.entity_id
_entity_poly.type
_entity_poly.pdbx_seq_one_letter_code
_entity_poly.pdbx_strand_id
1 'polypeptide(L)'
;MEKVDVINAVTSAPGLPASPFGATGSPSVTVPAGSHLVVETLSLQLDVTPAGSQLEAFVNYICGGVSVSLFVPLTFAYAQSSNGYDFYVALQAVRLYVDPGTSISVTGYSPAGSTGTLFVTVSGYLA
;
A
#
# COMPACT_ATOMS: atom_id res chain seq x y z
N MET A 1 10.36 -50.47 -3.07
CA MET A 1 10.65 -49.05 -3.33
C MET A 1 9.79 -48.24 -2.39
N GLU A 2 10.42 -47.58 -1.43
CA GLU A 2 9.74 -46.71 -0.48
C GLU A 2 9.30 -45.44 -1.23
N LYS A 3 8.01 -45.12 -1.14
CA LYS A 3 7.45 -43.94 -1.78
C LYS A 3 7.93 -42.74 -0.98
N VAL A 4 8.91 -42.01 -1.51
CA VAL A 4 9.33 -40.74 -0.94
C VAL A 4 8.15 -39.79 -1.03
N ASP A 5 7.58 -39.42 0.12
CA ASP A 5 6.61 -38.34 0.20
C ASP A 5 7.32 -37.04 -0.19
N VAL A 6 6.96 -36.51 -1.35
CA VAL A 6 7.40 -35.19 -1.78
C VAL A 6 6.83 -34.20 -0.78
N ILE A 7 7.70 -33.62 0.04
CA ILE A 7 7.38 -32.62 1.05
C ILE A 7 6.99 -31.31 0.35
N ASN A 8 5.80 -31.28 -0.26
CA ASN A 8 5.28 -30.12 -0.99
C ASN A 8 4.53 -29.14 -0.06
N ALA A 9 4.59 -29.32 1.26
CA ALA A 9 3.92 -28.45 2.23
C ALA A 9 4.87 -28.14 3.38
N VAL A 10 5.84 -27.28 3.10
CA VAL A 10 6.62 -26.55 4.11
C VAL A 10 5.77 -25.34 4.55
N THR A 11 4.51 -25.57 4.99
CA THR A 11 3.59 -24.49 5.42
C THR A 11 3.02 -24.62 6.84
N SER A 12 3.32 -25.67 7.64
CA SER A 12 2.75 -25.84 9.00
C SER A 12 3.70 -26.05 10.20
N ALA A 13 5.02 -25.93 10.07
CA ALA A 13 5.96 -25.73 11.18
C ALA A 13 5.95 -24.27 11.71
N PRO A 14 6.08 -24.05 13.03
CA PRO A 14 6.38 -22.73 13.59
C PRO A 14 7.70 -22.20 12.98
N GLY A 15 7.67 -21.04 12.32
CA GLY A 15 8.83 -20.45 11.63
C GLY A 15 8.88 -20.65 10.11
N LEU A 16 7.77 -21.02 9.48
CA LEU A 16 7.65 -21.14 8.03
C LEU A 16 7.31 -19.84 7.31
N PRO A 17 7.69 -19.70 6.02
CA PRO A 17 7.67 -18.41 5.35
C PRO A 17 6.23 -17.93 5.24
N ALA A 18 6.02 -16.72 5.74
CA ALA A 18 4.80 -16.01 5.48
C ALA A 18 4.56 -15.90 3.96
N SER A 19 3.30 -16.05 3.54
CA SER A 19 2.99 -16.07 2.10
C SER A 19 3.26 -14.68 1.52
N PRO A 20 4.19 -14.53 0.56
CA PRO A 20 4.54 -13.21 0.03
C PRO A 20 3.30 -12.56 -0.58
N PHE A 21 3.14 -11.27 -0.32
CA PHE A 21 2.06 -10.47 -0.84
C PHE A 21 2.62 -9.23 -1.53
N GLY A 22 2.09 -8.94 -2.72
CA GLY A 22 2.41 -7.74 -3.47
C GLY A 22 1.22 -7.36 -4.32
N ALA A 23 0.76 -6.12 -4.23
CA ALA A 23 -0.36 -5.64 -5.00
C ALA A 23 -0.28 -4.13 -5.23
N THR A 24 -0.72 -3.72 -6.41
CA THR A 24 -0.95 -2.32 -6.78
C THR A 24 -2.44 -2.09 -6.96
N GLY A 25 -2.93 -0.98 -6.44
CA GLY A 25 -4.33 -0.59 -6.52
C GLY A 25 -4.51 0.90 -6.70
N SER A 26 -5.68 1.28 -7.22
CA SER A 26 -6.08 2.68 -7.42
C SER A 26 -7.56 2.84 -7.08
N PRO A 27 -7.92 3.47 -5.95
CA PRO A 27 -7.06 4.03 -4.91
C PRO A 27 -6.71 3.02 -3.79
N SER A 28 -7.04 1.74 -3.93
CA SER A 28 -6.94 0.77 -2.83
C SER A 28 -6.52 -0.63 -3.26
N VAL A 29 -5.94 -1.35 -2.28
CA VAL A 29 -5.59 -2.77 -2.34
C VAL A 29 -6.44 -3.51 -1.31
N THR A 30 -7.14 -4.56 -1.75
CA THR A 30 -7.91 -5.44 -0.86
C THR A 30 -7.01 -6.47 -0.19
N VAL A 31 -7.18 -6.65 1.11
CA VAL A 31 -6.54 -7.72 1.89
C VAL A 31 -7.43 -8.97 1.80
N PRO A 32 -6.89 -10.14 1.41
CA PRO A 32 -7.65 -11.39 1.41
C PRO A 32 -8.33 -11.66 2.75
N ALA A 33 -9.53 -12.22 2.72
CA ALA A 33 -10.19 -12.67 3.95
C ALA A 33 -9.43 -13.84 4.58
N GLY A 34 -9.46 -13.92 5.92
CA GLY A 34 -8.87 -15.03 6.67
C GLY A 34 -7.35 -14.95 6.93
N SER A 35 -6.64 -13.95 6.42
CA SER A 35 -5.22 -13.72 6.72
C SER A 35 -4.93 -12.25 6.98
N HIS A 36 -4.11 -11.95 7.99
CA HIS A 36 -3.64 -10.59 8.23
C HIS A 36 -2.54 -10.27 7.23
N LEU A 37 -2.51 -9.03 6.74
CA LEU A 37 -1.41 -8.57 5.90
C LEU A 37 -0.44 -7.75 6.75
N VAL A 38 0.82 -8.18 6.78
CA VAL A 38 1.93 -7.35 7.25
C VAL A 38 2.56 -6.68 6.05
N VAL A 39 2.47 -5.35 5.99
CA VAL A 39 3.08 -4.54 4.93
C VAL A 39 4.46 -4.09 5.39
N GLU A 40 5.47 -4.34 4.56
CA GLU A 40 6.87 -3.98 4.82
C GLU A 40 7.35 -2.85 3.91
N THR A 41 6.76 -2.73 2.71
CA THR A 41 7.02 -1.62 1.79
C THR A 41 5.73 -1.04 1.27
N LEU A 42 5.68 0.28 1.25
CA LEU A 42 4.59 1.08 0.70
C LEU A 42 5.17 2.03 -0.34
N SER A 43 4.58 2.07 -1.53
CA SER A 43 4.86 3.12 -2.50
C SER A 43 3.57 3.80 -2.96
N LEU A 44 3.63 5.11 -3.12
CA LEU A 44 2.51 5.93 -3.56
C LEU A 44 2.88 6.71 -4.82
N GLN A 45 1.88 6.96 -5.66
CA GLN A 45 1.97 7.90 -6.78
C GLN A 45 0.72 8.77 -6.78
N LEU A 46 0.91 10.08 -6.70
CA LEU A 46 -0.18 11.04 -6.70
C LEU A 46 0.13 12.26 -7.56
N ASP A 47 -0.90 12.89 -8.10
CA ASP A 47 -0.78 14.23 -8.68
C ASP A 47 -1.72 15.24 -8.05
N VAL A 48 -1.37 16.51 -8.20
CA VAL A 48 -2.18 17.65 -7.77
C VAL A 48 -2.24 18.70 -8.86
N THR A 49 -3.44 19.25 -9.06
CA THR A 49 -3.73 20.32 -10.01
C THR A 49 -4.39 21.50 -9.28
N PRO A 50 -4.03 22.76 -9.53
CA PRO A 50 -2.93 23.19 -10.41
C PRO A 50 -1.55 22.88 -9.83
N ALA A 51 -0.54 22.82 -10.69
CA ALA A 51 0.87 22.78 -10.29
C ALA A 51 1.19 23.89 -9.27
N GLY A 52 2.04 23.58 -8.29
CA GLY A 52 2.37 24.43 -7.14
C GLY A 52 1.38 24.34 -5.97
N SER A 53 0.29 23.57 -6.10
CA SER A 53 -0.66 23.34 -5.01
C SER A 53 -0.04 22.51 -3.88
N GLN A 54 -0.44 22.79 -2.65
CA GLN A 54 -0.12 21.94 -1.51
C GLN A 54 -0.74 20.56 -1.68
N LEU A 55 -0.01 19.51 -1.31
CA LEU A 55 -0.49 18.14 -1.38
C LEU A 55 -0.02 17.36 -0.14
N GLU A 56 -0.96 16.67 0.49
CA GLU A 56 -0.72 15.69 1.54
C GLU A 56 -1.25 14.32 1.08
N ALA A 57 -0.59 13.24 1.52
CA ALA A 57 -1.05 11.88 1.28
C ALA A 57 -1.21 11.13 2.59
N PHE A 58 -2.29 10.36 2.66
CA PHE A 58 -2.61 9.51 3.80
C PHE A 58 -2.87 8.09 3.31
N VAL A 59 -2.33 7.10 4.01
CA VAL A 59 -2.70 5.69 3.85
C VAL A 59 -3.65 5.29 4.97
N ASN A 60 -4.83 4.81 4.59
CA ASN A 60 -5.89 4.42 5.51
C ASN A 60 -6.08 2.91 5.47
N TYR A 61 -6.20 2.30 6.64
CA TYR A 61 -6.36 0.86 6.80
C TYR A 61 -6.99 0.54 8.15
N ILE A 62 -7.40 -0.71 8.35
CA ILE A 62 -7.95 -1.20 9.63
C ILE A 62 -6.90 -2.10 10.29
N CYS A 63 -6.64 -1.86 11.58
CA CYS A 63 -5.72 -2.64 12.41
C CYS A 63 -6.39 -2.95 13.75
N GLY A 64 -6.59 -4.24 14.05
CA GLY A 64 -7.26 -4.66 15.29
C GLY A 64 -8.67 -4.08 15.44
N GLY A 65 -9.40 -3.92 14.34
CA GLY A 65 -10.74 -3.33 14.29
C GLY A 65 -10.77 -1.80 14.33
N VAL A 66 -9.63 -1.13 14.37
CA VAL A 66 -9.52 0.34 14.46
C VAL A 66 -9.09 0.92 13.12
N SER A 67 -9.77 1.97 12.67
CA SER A 67 -9.35 2.76 11.51
C SER A 67 -8.09 3.56 11.82
N VAL A 68 -7.03 3.35 11.06
CA VAL A 68 -5.76 4.05 11.16
C VAL A 68 -5.55 4.89 9.91
N SER A 69 -5.01 6.10 10.09
CA SER A 69 -4.56 6.97 9.01
C SER A 69 -3.10 7.34 9.22
N LEU A 70 -2.25 6.99 8.25
CA LEU A 70 -0.82 7.25 8.26
C LEU A 70 -0.51 8.39 7.29
N PHE A 71 0.03 9.50 7.78
CA PHE A 71 0.61 10.52 6.91
C PHE A 71 1.86 9.97 6.21
N VAL A 72 1.93 10.17 4.89
CA VAL A 72 3.05 9.70 4.07
C VAL A 72 3.75 10.89 3.41
N PRO A 73 5.02 11.17 3.77
CA PRO A 73 5.80 12.21 3.13
C PRO A 73 6.00 11.91 1.64
N LEU A 74 5.59 12.86 0.80
CA LEU A 74 5.74 12.79 -0.65
C LEU A 74 7.02 13.49 -1.11
N THR A 75 7.61 12.98 -2.18
CA THR A 75 8.71 13.62 -2.90
C THR A 75 8.21 14.07 -4.26
N PHE A 76 8.45 15.34 -4.62
CA PHE A 76 8.15 15.86 -5.95
C PHE A 76 8.96 15.12 -7.01
N ALA A 77 8.30 14.67 -8.07
CA ALA A 77 8.94 13.96 -9.17
C ALA A 77 9.09 14.85 -10.41
N TYR A 78 8.01 15.48 -10.87
CA TYR A 78 8.01 16.37 -12.02
C TYR A 78 6.75 17.25 -12.08
N ALA A 79 6.84 18.34 -12.85
CA ALA A 79 5.69 19.15 -13.24
C ALA A 79 5.30 18.82 -14.69
N GLN A 80 4.05 18.46 -14.93
CA GLN A 80 3.51 18.24 -16.27
C GLN A 80 2.95 19.55 -16.84
N SER A 81 3.83 20.31 -17.50
CA SER A 81 3.49 21.63 -18.04
C SER A 81 2.32 21.64 -19.05
N SER A 82 2.09 20.55 -19.79
CA SER A 82 1.01 20.52 -20.79
C SER A 82 -0.39 20.45 -20.16
N ASN A 83 -0.49 19.81 -18.99
CA ASN A 83 -1.76 19.52 -18.32
C ASN A 83 -1.88 20.22 -16.95
N GLY A 84 -0.85 20.94 -16.53
CA GLY A 84 -0.87 21.82 -15.37
C GLY A 84 -0.91 21.13 -14.01
N TYR A 85 -0.34 19.92 -13.87
CA TYR A 85 -0.26 19.20 -12.60
C TYR A 85 1.18 18.95 -12.15
N ASP A 86 1.37 18.79 -10.84
CA ASP A 86 2.61 18.28 -10.26
C ASP A 86 2.43 16.82 -9.86
N PHE A 87 3.42 15.99 -10.15
CA PHE A 87 3.45 14.57 -9.82
C PHE A 87 4.39 14.32 -8.65
N TYR A 88 3.95 13.49 -7.73
CA TYR A 88 4.62 13.15 -6.50
C TYR A 88 4.66 11.63 -6.31
N VAL A 89 5.74 11.17 -5.67
CA VAL A 89 5.93 9.76 -5.34
C VAL A 89 6.37 9.61 -3.89
N ALA A 90 6.10 8.45 -3.32
CA ALA A 90 6.73 8.03 -2.07
C ALA A 90 7.12 6.55 -2.17
N LEU A 91 8.20 6.19 -1.48
CA LEU A 91 8.57 4.81 -1.19
C LEU A 91 9.03 4.78 0.27
N GLN A 92 8.32 4.04 1.11
CA GLN A 92 8.56 3.98 2.54
C GLN A 92 8.71 2.51 2.97
N ALA A 93 9.75 2.23 3.75
CA ALA A 93 9.80 1.02 4.56
C ALA A 93 8.87 1.23 5.76
N VAL A 94 7.94 0.30 5.95
CA VAL A 94 6.89 0.39 6.97
C VAL A 94 6.74 -0.94 7.70
N ARG A 95 5.88 -0.96 8.71
CA ARG A 95 5.40 -2.20 9.33
C ARG A 95 3.94 -2.03 9.71
N LEU A 96 3.06 -2.14 8.71
CA LEU A 96 1.62 -1.98 8.90
C LEU A 96 0.99 -3.36 9.09
N TYR A 97 0.13 -3.49 10.09
CA TYR A 97 -0.67 -4.69 10.31
C TYR A 97 -2.09 -4.39 9.86
N VAL A 98 -2.56 -5.12 8.85
CA VAL A 98 -3.84 -4.85 8.22
C VAL A 98 -4.76 -6.04 8.40
N ASP A 99 -5.98 -5.75 8.82
CA ASP A 99 -6.96 -6.78 9.16
C ASP A 99 -7.47 -7.54 7.93
N PRO A 100 -7.79 -8.84 8.08
CA PRO A 100 -8.27 -9.68 6.99
C PRO A 100 -9.58 -9.17 6.41
N GLY A 101 -9.73 -9.27 5.09
CA GLY A 101 -10.98 -8.86 4.41
C GLY A 101 -11.23 -7.35 4.39
N THR A 102 -10.25 -6.54 4.81
CA THR A 102 -10.30 -5.08 4.74
C THR A 102 -9.49 -4.56 3.55
N SER A 103 -9.19 -3.27 3.52
CA SER A 103 -8.41 -2.65 2.44
C SER A 103 -7.39 -1.65 2.97
N ILE A 104 -6.32 -1.49 2.21
CA ILE A 104 -5.39 -0.38 2.32
C ILE A 104 -5.74 0.61 1.22
N SER A 105 -6.05 1.86 1.55
CA SER A 105 -6.36 2.90 0.58
C SER A 105 -5.45 4.10 0.72
N VAL A 106 -5.25 4.83 -0.37
CA VAL A 106 -4.59 6.14 -0.36
C VAL A 106 -5.62 7.25 -0.53
N THR A 107 -5.47 8.31 0.25
CA THR A 107 -6.24 9.57 0.12
C THR A 107 -5.26 10.71 -0.06
N GLY A 108 -5.47 11.52 -1.08
CA GLY A 108 -4.77 12.80 -1.24
C GLY A 108 -5.61 13.95 -0.70
N TYR A 109 -4.98 14.91 -0.03
CA TYR A 109 -5.60 16.16 0.41
C TYR A 109 -4.86 17.36 -0.17
N SER A 110 -5.61 18.30 -0.75
CA SER A 110 -5.10 19.59 -1.20
C SER A 110 -6.11 20.68 -0.83
N PRO A 111 -5.74 21.69 -0.02
CA PRO A 111 -6.66 22.75 0.38
C PRO A 111 -6.96 23.76 -0.74
N ALA A 112 -6.03 23.94 -1.68
CA ALA A 112 -6.11 24.94 -2.74
C ALA A 112 -6.05 24.33 -4.16
N GLY A 113 -6.02 23.00 -4.26
CA GLY A 113 -6.00 22.26 -5.51
C GLY A 113 -6.92 21.03 -5.44
N SER A 114 -6.77 20.18 -6.44
CA SER A 114 -7.49 18.92 -6.59
C SER A 114 -6.48 17.80 -6.79
N THR A 115 -6.68 16.69 -6.10
CA THR A 115 -5.87 15.49 -6.26
C THR A 115 -6.42 14.66 -7.41
N GLY A 116 -5.52 14.11 -8.24
CA GLY A 116 -5.90 13.29 -9.39
C GLY A 116 -5.50 11.83 -9.20
N THR A 117 -4.40 11.41 -9.83
CA THR A 117 -3.90 10.04 -9.72
C THR A 117 -3.71 9.65 -8.25
N LEU A 118 -4.12 8.44 -7.88
CA LEU A 118 -3.98 7.89 -6.53
C LEU A 118 -3.63 6.40 -6.64
N PHE A 119 -2.36 6.07 -6.84
CA PHE A 119 -1.91 4.68 -6.78
C PHE A 119 -1.24 4.37 -5.44
N VAL A 120 -1.55 3.18 -4.92
CA VAL A 120 -0.87 2.56 -3.80
C VAL A 120 -0.34 1.21 -4.24
N THR A 121 0.94 0.94 -3.96
CA THR A 121 1.52 -0.39 -4.06
C THR A 121 2.04 -0.80 -2.70
N VAL A 122 1.72 -2.02 -2.29
CA VAL A 122 2.17 -2.60 -1.04
C VAL A 122 2.89 -3.90 -1.32
N SER A 123 3.93 -4.18 -0.54
CA SER A 123 4.53 -5.50 -0.48
C SER A 123 4.85 -5.89 0.97
N GLY A 124 4.81 -7.20 1.21
CA GLY A 124 5.02 -7.80 2.53
C GLY A 124 4.54 -9.24 2.50
N TYR A 125 3.76 -9.65 3.51
CA TYR A 125 3.35 -11.04 3.63
C TYR A 125 2.01 -11.23 4.36
N LEU A 126 1.31 -12.31 4.01
CA LEU A 126 0.12 -12.79 4.73
C LEU A 126 0.54 -13.66 5.91
N ALA A 127 -0.04 -13.37 7.08
CA ALA A 127 0.17 -14.03 8.36
C ALA A 127 -1.14 -14.55 8.96
#